data_AF-A0ABD2N0V4-F1
#
_entry.id   AF-A0ABD2N0V4-F1
#
_cell.length_a   1.000
_cell.length_b   1.000
_cell.length_c   1.000
_cell.angle_alpha   90.00
_cell.angle_beta   90.00
_cell.angle_gamma   90.00
#
_symmetry.space_group_name_H-M   'P 1'
#
loop_
_entity.id
_entity.type
_entity.pdbx_description
1 polymer ?
#
loop_
_entity_poly.entity_id
_entity_poly.type
_entity_poly.pdbx_seq_one_letter_code
_entity_poly.pdbx_strand_id
1 'polypeptide(L)'
;MFVKSINKSTKLGILGSTKDYLERLITGFSLTINDSIDALETGLKEHFVKVKTDTEEKFKEYEERIEKLVDENRKLRDQLANLNKKQMKNNLIIHGASLVNKNPGETAVNIFRDAINASVESGDLNDAYALGKNHKILVEFISSNKRQ
;
A
#
# COMPACT_ATOMS: atom_id res chain seq x y z
N MET A 1 -73.69 -6.38 -62.24
CA MET A 1 -72.76 -5.95 -61.17
C MET A 1 -72.96 -4.46 -60.97
N PHE A 2 -73.52 -4.06 -59.83
CA PHE A 2 -73.80 -2.67 -59.47
C PHE A 2 -72.54 -2.00 -58.87
N VAL A 3 -72.20 -0.81 -59.39
CA VAL A 3 -72.01 0.46 -58.65
C VAL A 3 -70.97 0.44 -57.50
N LYS A 4 -69.94 1.30 -57.41
CA LYS A 4 -69.94 2.77 -57.52
C LYS A 4 -68.50 3.30 -57.54
N SER A 5 -68.31 4.42 -58.22
CA SER A 5 -67.18 5.32 -57.99
C SER A 5 -67.17 5.85 -56.55
N ILE A 6 -65.99 6.04 -55.96
CA ILE A 6 -65.78 7.08 -54.94
C ILE A 6 -64.60 7.93 -55.39
N ASN A 7 -64.97 9.00 -56.09
CA ASN A 7 -64.23 10.23 -56.10
C ASN A 7 -64.26 10.81 -54.69
N LYS A 8 -63.11 10.97 -54.02
CA LYS A 8 -62.96 11.88 -52.88
C LYS A 8 -61.53 12.41 -52.85
N SER A 9 -61.36 13.53 -53.54
CA SER A 9 -60.63 14.72 -53.07
C SER A 9 -60.17 14.60 -51.61
N THR A 10 -58.94 14.15 -51.38
CA THR A 10 -58.13 14.63 -50.26
C THR A 10 -57.41 15.86 -50.76
N LYS A 11 -58.12 17.00 -50.69
CA LYS A 11 -57.46 18.29 -50.51
C LYS A 11 -56.54 18.12 -49.31
N LEU A 12 -55.24 17.95 -49.57
CA LEU A 12 -54.20 18.30 -48.62
C LEU A 12 -54.34 19.80 -48.40
N GLY A 13 -55.19 20.14 -47.43
CA GLY A 13 -55.35 21.50 -46.94
C GLY A 13 -53.99 21.98 -46.45
N ILE A 14 -53.54 23.07 -47.08
CA ILE A 14 -52.39 23.89 -46.69
C ILE A 14 -51.06 23.14 -46.86
N LEU A 15 -50.60 23.01 -48.11
CA LEU A 15 -49.17 23.20 -48.34
C LEU A 15 -48.88 24.65 -47.94
N GLY A 16 -48.41 24.83 -46.71
CA GLY A 16 -47.57 25.98 -46.38
C GLY A 16 -46.45 26.03 -47.41
N SER A 17 -45.91 27.22 -47.67
CA SER A 17 -44.87 27.36 -48.69
C SER A 17 -43.72 26.37 -48.40
N THR A 18 -42.93 25.98 -49.40
CA THR A 18 -41.79 25.08 -49.19
C THR A 18 -40.88 25.53 -48.03
N LYS A 19 -40.87 26.83 -47.76
CA LYS A 19 -40.25 27.48 -46.59
C LYS A 19 -40.84 27.01 -45.25
N ASP A 20 -42.16 26.97 -45.10
CA ASP A 20 -42.85 26.57 -43.85
C ASP A 20 -42.55 25.11 -43.48
N TYR A 21 -42.42 24.24 -44.48
CA TYR A 21 -42.04 22.84 -44.27
C TYR A 21 -40.58 22.72 -43.81
N LEU A 22 -39.66 23.47 -44.45
CA LEU A 22 -38.25 23.52 -44.06
C LEU A 22 -38.07 24.12 -42.66
N GLU A 23 -38.83 25.16 -42.30
CA GLU A 23 -38.79 25.76 -40.96
C GLU A 23 -39.25 24.77 -39.87
N ARG A 24 -40.28 23.96 -40.14
CA ARG A 24 -40.71 22.90 -39.22
C ARG A 24 -39.66 21.82 -39.06
N LEU A 25 -38.99 21.40 -40.14
CA LEU A 25 -37.89 20.44 -40.06
C LEU A 25 -36.72 20.99 -39.24
N ILE A 26 -36.28 22.22 -39.51
CA ILE A 26 -35.18 22.86 -38.78
C ILE A 26 -35.53 23.00 -37.29
N THR A 27 -36.75 23.42 -36.97
CA THR A 27 -37.22 23.52 -35.58
C THR A 27 -37.24 22.15 -34.91
N GLY A 28 -37.76 21.13 -35.58
CA GLY A 28 -37.77 19.75 -35.08
C GLY A 28 -36.37 19.21 -34.81
N PHE A 29 -35.44 19.40 -35.75
CA PHE A 29 -34.04 19.01 -35.56
C PHE A 29 -33.38 19.78 -34.42
N SER A 30 -33.63 21.09 -34.31
CA SER A 30 -33.07 21.92 -33.23
C SER A 30 -33.55 21.44 -31.85
N LEU A 31 -34.83 21.10 -31.73
CA LEU A 31 -35.38 20.53 -30.49
C LEU A 31 -34.75 19.18 -30.16
N THR A 32 -34.64 18.28 -31.13
CA THR A 32 -34.02 16.95 -30.89
C THR A 32 -32.55 17.06 -30.50
N ILE A 33 -31.81 18.01 -31.09
CA ILE A 33 -30.41 18.27 -30.73
C ILE A 33 -30.31 18.83 -29.31
N ASN A 34 -31.16 19.80 -28.96
CA ASN A 34 -31.17 20.37 -27.61
C ASN A 34 -31.50 19.32 -26.55
N ASP A 35 -32.53 18.49 -26.77
CA ASP A 35 -32.89 17.40 -25.86
C ASP A 35 -31.73 16.40 -25.67
N SER A 36 -30.99 16.12 -26.75
CA SER A 36 -29.82 15.23 -26.72
C SER A 36 -28.66 15.85 -25.94
N ILE A 37 -28.45 17.17 -26.06
CA ILE A 37 -27.42 17.90 -25.30
C ILE A 37 -27.78 17.89 -23.82
N ASP A 38 -29.03 18.17 -23.45
CA ASP A 38 -29.50 18.17 -22.06
C ASP A 38 -29.35 16.79 -21.40
N ALA A 39 -29.66 15.72 -22.14
CA ALA A 39 -29.47 14.35 -21.70
C ALA A 39 -27.98 14.02 -21.46
N LEU A 40 -27.10 14.46 -22.36
CA LEU A 40 -25.66 14.29 -22.22
C LEU A 40 -25.11 15.07 -21.03
N GLU A 41 -25.50 16.33 -20.85
CA GLU A 41 -25.07 17.14 -19.71
C GLU A 41 -25.48 16.52 -18.38
N THR A 42 -26.70 16.01 -18.30
CA THR A 42 -27.23 15.36 -17.10
C THR A 42 -26.46 14.08 -16.80
N GLY A 43 -26.29 13.21 -17.81
CA GLY A 43 -25.51 11.97 -17.65
C GLY A 43 -24.05 12.22 -17.27
N LEU A 44 -23.44 13.27 -17.82
CA LEU A 44 -22.06 13.65 -17.47
C LEU A 44 -21.96 14.09 -16.00
N LYS A 45 -22.90 14.93 -15.53
CA LYS A 45 -22.95 15.39 -14.13
C LYS A 45 -23.11 14.22 -13.16
N GLU A 46 -24.05 13.31 -13.44
CA GLU A 46 -24.26 12.11 -12.63
C GLU A 46 -23.02 11.22 -12.58
N HIS A 47 -22.37 11.01 -13.73
CA HIS A 47 -21.14 10.23 -13.81
C HIS A 47 -20.00 10.89 -13.02
N PHE A 48 -19.83 12.21 -13.10
CA PHE A 48 -18.81 12.93 -12.32
C PHE A 48 -19.05 12.82 -10.81
N VAL A 49 -20.31 12.96 -10.37
CA VAL A 49 -20.66 12.80 -8.96
C VAL A 49 -20.34 11.38 -8.50
N LYS A 50 -20.73 10.37 -9.27
CA LYS A 50 -20.46 8.97 -8.93
C LYS A 50 -18.95 8.68 -8.84
N VAL A 51 -18.17 9.07 -9.85
CA VAL A 51 -16.72 8.87 -9.84
C VAL A 51 -16.07 9.57 -8.67
N LYS A 52 -16.51 10.79 -8.33
CA LYS A 52 -15.99 11.53 -7.18
C LYS A 52 -16.26 10.77 -5.88
N THR A 53 -17.50 10.35 -5.64
CA THR A 53 -17.88 9.60 -4.44
C THR A 53 -17.11 8.28 -4.33
N ASP A 54 -17.07 7.49 -5.40
CA ASP A 54 -16.35 6.21 -5.42
C ASP A 54 -14.85 6.40 -5.15
N THR A 55 -14.27 7.51 -5.62
CA THR A 55 -12.85 7.84 -5.39
C THR A 55 -12.61 8.28 -3.94
N GLU A 56 -13.49 9.12 -3.38
CA GLU A 56 -13.40 9.58 -1.99
C GLU A 56 -13.55 8.42 -1.00
N GLU A 57 -14.47 7.48 -1.25
CA GLU A 57 -14.64 6.29 -0.42
C GLU A 57 -13.40 5.40 -0.43
N LYS A 58 -12.83 5.12 -1.62
CA LYS A 58 -11.59 4.35 -1.74
C LYS A 58 -10.40 5.04 -1.08
N PHE A 59 -10.32 6.36 -1.20
CA PHE A 59 -9.25 7.13 -0.57
C PHE A 59 -9.30 6.99 0.95
N LYS A 60 -10.50 7.11 1.53
CA LYS A 60 -10.71 6.92 2.97
C LYS A 60 -10.37 5.50 3.43
N GLU A 61 -10.76 4.48 2.66
CA GLU A 61 -10.38 3.08 2.95
C GLU A 61 -8.85 2.90 2.99
N TYR A 62 -8.14 3.53 2.06
CA TYR A 62 -6.68 3.49 2.04
C TYR A 62 -6.05 4.25 3.20
N GLU A 63 -6.57 5.41 3.59
CA GLU A 63 -6.10 6.14 4.77
C GLU A 63 -6.23 5.29 6.04
N GLU A 64 -7.41 4.68 6.27
CA GLU A 64 -7.63 3.81 7.43
C GLU A 64 -6.72 2.58 7.43
N ARG A 65 -6.45 2.01 6.24
CA ARG A 65 -5.55 0.87 6.11
C ARG A 65 -4.09 1.25 6.37
N ILE A 66 -3.66 2.42 5.88
CA ILE A 66 -2.30 2.93 6.14
C ILE A 66 -2.11 3.17 7.63
N GLU A 67 -3.08 3.77 8.31
CA GLU A 67 -3.01 4.03 9.75
C GLU A 67 -2.84 2.72 10.55
N LYS A 68 -3.66 1.70 10.25
CA LYS A 68 -3.53 0.37 10.86
C LYS A 68 -2.15 -0.24 10.63
N LEU A 69 -1.63 -0.17 9.41
CA LEU A 69 -0.31 -0.71 9.08
C LEU A 69 0.83 0.06 9.77
N VAL A 70 0.69 1.37 9.97
CA VAL A 70 1.66 2.17 10.72
C VAL A 70 1.70 1.74 12.18
N ASP A 71 0.54 1.54 12.79
CA ASP A 71 0.42 1.08 14.17
C ASP A 71 0.96 -0.34 14.37
N GLU A 72 0.65 -1.26 13.45
CA GLU A 72 1.20 -2.62 13.47
C GLU A 72 2.73 -2.60 13.32
N ASN A 73 3.26 -1.81 12.39
CA ASN A 73 4.71 -1.65 12.23
C ASN A 73 5.36 -1.09 13.49
N ARG A 74 4.73 -0.13 14.17
CA ARG A 74 5.23 0.40 15.44
C ARG A 74 5.29 -0.69 16.51
N LYS A 75 4.21 -1.46 16.68
CA LYS A 75 4.17 -2.58 17.65
C LYS A 75 5.25 -3.63 17.35
N LEU A 76 5.42 -3.99 16.08
CA LEU A 76 6.44 -4.95 15.67
C LEU A 76 7.85 -4.42 15.94
N ARG A 77 8.12 -3.14 15.70
CA ARG A 77 9.41 -2.51 16.04
C ARG A 77 9.68 -2.53 17.53
N ASP A 78 8.67 -2.24 18.35
CA ASP A 78 8.81 -2.26 19.81
C ASP A 78 9.05 -3.70 20.32
N GLN A 79 8.34 -4.69 19.76
CA GLN A 79 8.55 -6.10 20.06
C GLN A 79 9.96 -6.56 19.67
N LEU A 80 10.43 -6.19 18.47
CA LEU A 80 11.78 -6.49 18.01
C LEU A 80 12.85 -5.86 18.90
N ALA A 81 12.66 -4.60 19.30
CA ALA A 81 13.56 -3.92 20.22
C ALA A 81 13.62 -4.61 21.59
N ASN A 82 12.47 -5.07 22.10
CA ASN A 82 12.39 -5.81 23.37
C ASN A 82 13.04 -7.20 23.28
N LEU A 83 12.84 -7.91 22.18
CA LEU A 83 13.49 -9.20 21.93
C LEU A 83 15.01 -9.04 21.82
N ASN A 84 15.48 -8.06 21.04
CA ASN A 84 16.91 -7.76 20.93
C ASN A 84 17.51 -7.41 22.29
N LYS A 85 16.84 -6.59 23.11
CA LYS A 85 17.32 -6.29 24.48
C LYS A 85 17.40 -7.55 25.35
N LYS A 86 16.42 -8.45 25.28
CA LYS A 86 16.43 -9.71 26.02
C LYS A 86 17.55 -10.63 25.56
N GLN A 87 17.73 -10.78 24.24
CA GLN A 87 18.80 -11.59 23.66
C GLN A 87 20.17 -11.03 24.04
N MET A 88 20.37 -9.71 23.90
CA MET A 88 21.66 -9.09 24.23
C MET A 88 21.96 -9.02 25.73
N LYS A 89 21.02 -9.36 26.62
CA LYS A 89 21.24 -9.33 28.07
C LYS A 89 22.39 -10.24 28.50
N ASN A 90 22.58 -11.37 27.82
CA ASN A 90 23.66 -12.32 28.10
C ASN A 90 24.82 -12.18 27.13
N ASN A 91 24.81 -11.17 26.26
CA ASN A 91 25.83 -11.00 25.24
C ASN A 91 26.83 -9.93 25.66
N LEU A 92 28.09 -10.10 25.28
CA LEU A 92 29.16 -9.11 25.46
C LEU A 92 29.89 -8.93 24.13
N ILE A 93 30.26 -7.69 23.81
CA ILE A 93 31.07 -7.39 22.63
C ILE A 93 32.48 -7.10 23.10
N ILE A 94 33.42 -7.94 22.67
CA ILE A 94 34.84 -7.70 22.86
C ILE A 94 35.33 -6.88 21.67
N HIS A 95 35.95 -5.73 21.95
CA HIS A 95 36.55 -4.85 20.96
C HIS A 95 38.07 -5.08 20.89
N GLY A 96 38.64 -4.94 19.68
CA GLY A 96 40.08 -5.08 19.49
C GLY A 96 40.57 -6.54 19.56
N ALA A 97 39.65 -7.50 19.44
CA ALA A 97 40.01 -8.91 19.38
C ALA A 97 40.65 -9.22 18.02
N SER A 98 41.97 -9.33 18.00
CA SER A 98 42.67 -9.90 16.85
C SER A 98 42.33 -11.38 16.79
N LEU A 99 41.59 -11.80 15.77
CA LEU A 99 41.32 -13.22 15.49
C LEU A 99 42.61 -13.86 14.96
N VAL A 100 43.59 -14.04 15.86
CA VAL A 100 44.82 -14.79 15.57
C VAL A 100 44.47 -16.26 15.39
N ASN A 101 43.44 -16.74 16.11
CA ASN A 101 42.83 -18.05 15.93
C ASN A 101 41.56 -17.92 15.08
N LYS A 102 41.32 -18.89 14.17
CA LYS A 102 40.11 -18.95 13.34
C LYS A 102 38.81 -19.16 14.15
N ASN A 103 38.92 -19.48 15.45
CA ASN A 103 37.81 -19.74 16.34
C ASN A 103 37.55 -18.53 17.27
N PRO A 104 36.42 -17.81 17.12
CA PRO A 104 36.05 -16.68 17.98
C PRO A 104 35.86 -17.06 19.45
N GLY A 105 35.39 -18.28 19.75
CA GLY A 105 35.15 -18.74 21.12
C GLY A 105 36.45 -18.91 21.92
N GLU A 106 37.45 -19.58 21.34
CA GLU A 106 38.77 -19.72 21.94
C GLU A 106 39.46 -18.37 22.13
N THR A 107 39.33 -17.48 21.15
CA THR A 107 39.90 -16.12 21.22
C THR A 107 39.28 -15.34 22.38
N ALA A 108 37.95 -15.42 22.55
CA ALA A 108 37.26 -14.79 23.67
C ALA A 108 37.69 -15.33 25.04
N VAL A 109 37.75 -16.66 25.19
CA VAL A 109 38.19 -17.31 26.45
C VAL A 109 39.61 -16.89 26.84
N ASN A 110 40.54 -16.87 25.87
CA ASN A 110 41.91 -16.44 26.13
C ASN A 110 41.98 -14.97 26.55
N ILE A 111 41.23 -14.08 25.88
CA ILE A 111 41.16 -12.66 26.28
C ILE A 111 40.65 -12.51 27.71
N PHE A 112 39.59 -13.24 28.11
CA PHE A 112 39.08 -13.15 29.49
C PHE A 112 40.08 -13.68 30.52
N ARG A 113 40.78 -14.77 30.21
CA ARG A 113 41.82 -15.34 31.07
C ARG A 113 42.97 -14.36 31.27
N ASP A 114 43.47 -13.78 30.18
CA ASP A 114 44.65 -12.89 30.21
C ASP A 114 44.35 -11.51 30.80
N ALA A 115 43.16 -10.96 30.55
CA ALA A 115 42.81 -9.60 30.96
C ALA A 115 42.19 -9.49 32.35
N ILE A 116 41.41 -10.50 32.79
CA ILE A 116 40.58 -10.39 34.00
C ILE A 116 40.98 -11.44 35.05
N ASN A 117 41.93 -12.34 34.75
CA ASN A 117 42.23 -13.52 35.56
C ASN A 117 40.94 -14.32 35.89
N ALA A 118 39.96 -14.25 34.99
CA ALA A 118 38.63 -14.79 35.18
C ALA A 118 38.60 -16.26 34.77
N SER A 119 37.87 -17.08 35.54
CA SER A 119 37.66 -18.50 35.31
C SER A 119 36.61 -18.79 34.23
N VAL A 120 36.54 -17.96 33.17
CA VAL A 120 35.59 -18.19 32.07
C VAL A 120 36.10 -19.36 31.24
N GLU A 121 35.33 -20.43 31.20
CA GLU A 121 35.62 -21.61 30.39
C GLU A 121 34.74 -21.65 29.13
N SER A 122 35.12 -22.46 28.14
CA SER A 122 34.33 -22.63 26.92
C SER A 122 32.90 -23.12 27.22
N GLY A 123 32.72 -23.90 28.28
CA GLY A 123 31.41 -24.37 28.74
C GLY A 123 30.54 -23.31 29.40
N ASP A 124 31.05 -22.09 29.62
CA ASP A 124 30.26 -20.95 30.12
C ASP A 124 29.67 -20.10 28.98
N LEU A 125 30.12 -20.34 27.76
CA LEU A 125 29.68 -19.67 26.54
C LEU A 125 28.62 -20.52 25.84
N ASN A 126 27.56 -19.86 25.38
CA ASN A 126 26.58 -20.46 24.50
C ASN A 126 27.11 -20.49 23.05
N ASP A 127 27.61 -19.35 22.56
CA ASP A 127 28.28 -19.24 21.26
C ASP A 127 29.17 -17.99 21.18
N ALA A 128 30.00 -17.88 20.14
CA ALA A 128 30.81 -16.70 19.86
C ALA A 128 30.95 -16.44 18.35
N TYR A 129 30.71 -15.20 17.95
CA TYR A 129 30.69 -14.78 16.54
C TYR A 129 31.65 -13.63 16.26
N ALA A 130 32.41 -13.75 15.18
CA ALA A 130 33.16 -12.62 14.65
C ALA A 130 32.20 -11.60 14.02
N LEU A 131 32.16 -10.38 14.55
CA LEU A 131 31.32 -9.30 14.04
C LEU A 131 32.07 -8.48 12.98
N GLY A 132 31.99 -8.96 11.73
CA GLY A 132 32.53 -8.28 10.55
C GLY A 132 34.06 -8.16 10.54
N LYS A 133 34.60 -7.26 9.71
CA LYS A 133 36.05 -7.05 9.55
C LYS A 133 36.70 -6.25 10.69
N ASN A 134 35.95 -5.88 11.73
CA ASN A 134 36.31 -4.81 12.67
C ASN A 134 36.93 -5.31 13.98
N HIS A 135 37.55 -6.49 14.01
CA HIS A 135 38.18 -7.04 15.23
C HIS A 135 37.23 -7.03 16.44
N LYS A 136 35.96 -7.40 16.20
CA LYS A 136 34.94 -7.50 17.24
C LYS A 136 34.45 -8.93 17.34
N ILE A 137 34.24 -9.40 18.56
CA ILE A 137 33.63 -10.69 18.82
C ILE A 137 32.39 -10.46 19.67
N LEU A 138 31.24 -10.95 19.21
CA LEU A 138 30.05 -11.12 20.03
C LEU A 138 30.19 -12.44 20.78
N VAL A 139 30.17 -12.38 22.10
CA VAL A 139 30.20 -13.54 22.98
C VAL A 139 28.84 -13.66 23.62
N GLU A 140 28.20 -14.82 23.47
CA GLU A 140 26.94 -15.14 24.12
C GLU A 140 27.21 -16.04 25.32
N PHE A 141 26.83 -15.60 26.52
CA PHE A 141 26.97 -16.41 27.73
C PHE A 141 25.71 -17.26 27.96
N ILE A 142 25.88 -18.44 28.54
CA ILE A 142 24.74 -19.32 28.89
C ILE A 142 23.79 -18.65 29.89
N SER A 143 24.30 -17.77 30.74
CA SER A 143 23.49 -17.04 31.71
C SER A 143 24.03 -15.65 32.00
N SER A 144 23.16 -14.76 32.50
CA SER A 144 23.56 -13.41 32.92
C SER A 144 24.56 -13.41 34.07
N ASN A 145 24.53 -14.44 34.93
CA ASN A 145 25.44 -14.55 36.07
C ASN A 145 26.87 -14.84 35.62
N LYS A 146 27.04 -15.56 34.50
CA LYS A 146 28.37 -15.83 33.91
C LYS A 146 28.94 -14.62 33.17
N ARG A 147 28.07 -13.71 32.72
CA ARG A 147 28.45 -12.44 32.08
C ARG A 147 28.95 -11.40 33.09
N GLN A 148 28.39 -11.37 34.29
CA GLN A 148 28.67 -10.38 35.35
C GLN A 148 30.02 -10.64 36.02
#